data_AF-A0A350DLZ6-F1
#
_entry.id   AF-A0A350DLZ6-F1
#
_cell.length_a   1.000
_cell.length_b   1.000
_cell.length_c   1.000
_cell.angle_alpha   90.00
_cell.angle_beta   90.00
_cell.angle_gamma   90.00
#
_symmetry.space_group_name_H-M   'P 1'
#
loop_
_entity.id
_entity.type
_entity.pdbx_description
1 polymer ?
#
loop_
_entity_poly.entity_id
_entity_poly.type
_entity_poly.pdbx_seq_one_letter_code
_entity_poly.pdbx_strand_id
1 'polypeptide(L)' 'MSRRSAPFVAPSYIDDPVSSEGKKHTKALLSTLQEDIASFRDEQFPPDILRQIRDMPIYEGNLAEVQAYQQRWHNLLER' A
#
# COMPACT_ATOMS: atom_id res chain seq x y z
N MET A 1 20.61 12.66 -5.82
CA MET A 1 19.85 13.92 -5.71
C MET A 1 18.69 13.67 -4.75
N SER A 2 18.66 14.36 -3.61
CA SER A 2 17.65 14.13 -2.56
C SER A 2 16.31 14.75 -2.99
N ARG A 3 15.37 13.89 -3.45
CA ARG A 3 13.98 14.29 -3.69
C ARG A 3 13.27 14.31 -2.34
N ARG A 4 13.34 15.45 -1.65
CA ARG A 4 12.47 15.71 -0.50
C ARG A 4 11.05 15.85 -1.03
N SER A 5 10.23 14.83 -0.85
CA SER A 5 8.78 14.93 -1.00
C SER A 5 8.30 16.08 -0.11
N ALA A 6 7.50 16.98 -0.69
CA ALA A 6 6.98 18.13 0.04
C ALA A 6 6.13 17.63 1.23
N PRO A 7 6.20 18.30 2.40
CA PRO A 7 5.37 17.92 3.54
C PRO A 7 3.88 17.96 3.15
N PHE A 8 3.13 16.92 3.53
CA PHE A 8 1.69 16.88 3.33
C PHE A 8 1.04 18.03 4.11
N VAL A 9 0.46 18.99 3.40
CA VAL A 9 -0.34 20.08 3.98
C VAL A 9 -1.80 19.75 3.74
N ALA A 10 -2.50 19.34 4.80
CA ALA A 10 -3.94 19.14 4.74
C ALA A 10 -4.64 20.49 4.44
N PRO A 11 -5.47 20.59 3.39
CA PRO A 11 -6.25 21.80 3.13
C PRO A 11 -7.17 22.12 4.31
N SER A 12 -7.18 23.38 4.75
CA SER A 12 -7.99 23.86 5.88
C SER A 12 -9.49 23.86 5.59
N TYR A 13 -9.85 23.82 4.29
CA TYR A 13 -11.22 23.88 3.80
C TYR A 13 -11.31 23.10 2.48
N ILE A 14 -12.27 22.18 2.39
CA ILE A 14 -12.62 21.51 1.13
C ILE A 14 -13.85 22.25 0.62
N ASP A 15 -13.71 23.02 -0.46
CA ASP A 15 -14.82 23.71 -1.12
C ASP A 15 -15.97 22.74 -1.42
N ASP A 16 -17.20 23.28 -1.42
CA ASP A 16 -18.42 22.51 -1.67
C ASP A 16 -18.27 21.64 -2.93
N PRO A 17 -18.38 20.30 -2.84
CA PRO A 17 -18.06 19.37 -3.92
C PRO A 17 -18.98 19.49 -5.14
N VAL A 18 -20.00 20.35 -5.07
CA VAL A 18 -20.97 20.63 -6.12
C VAL A 18 -20.45 21.68 -7.11
N SER A 19 -19.56 22.58 -6.68
CA SER A 19 -18.98 23.64 -7.52
C SER A 19 -17.99 23.08 -8.55
N SER A 20 -17.96 23.66 -9.76
CA SER A 20 -17.03 23.25 -10.82
C SER A 20 -15.56 23.46 -10.45
N GLU A 21 -15.26 24.49 -9.66
CA GLU A 21 -13.93 24.77 -9.09
C GLU A 21 -13.57 23.70 -8.06
N GLY A 22 -14.49 23.39 -7.13
CA GLY A 22 -14.33 22.36 -6.12
C GLY A 22 -14.04 20.98 -6.74
N LYS A 23 -14.78 20.59 -7.79
CA LYS A 23 -14.54 19.33 -8.52
C LYS A 23 -13.17 19.25 -9.16
N LYS A 24 -12.66 20.35 -9.74
CA LYS A 24 -11.31 20.40 -10.31
C LYS A 24 -10.26 20.27 -9.22
N HIS A 25 -10.43 20.99 -8.12
CA HIS A 25 -9.53 20.95 -6.97
C HIS A 25 -9.48 19.54 -6.34
N THR A 26 -10.64 18.92 -6.10
CA THR A 26 -10.71 17.53 -5.61
C THR A 26 -10.06 16.55 -6.58
N LYS A 27 -10.27 16.70 -7.89
CA LYS A 27 -9.63 15.84 -8.89
C LYS A 27 -8.10 15.97 -8.86
N ALA A 28 -7.58 17.19 -8.74
CA ALA A 28 -6.15 17.43 -8.63
C ALA A 28 -5.58 16.77 -7.36
N LEU A 29 -6.22 16.98 -6.21
CA LEU A 29 -5.83 16.34 -4.94
C LEU A 29 -5.83 14.81 -5.01
N LEU A 30 -6.88 14.22 -5.60
CA LEU A 30 -6.96 12.77 -5.77
C LEU A 30 -5.87 12.24 -6.70
N SER A 31 -5.55 12.95 -7.79
CA SER A 31 -4.46 12.58 -8.69
C SER A 31 -3.12 12.60 -7.97
N THR A 32 -2.85 13.65 -7.20
CA THR A 32 -1.61 13.76 -6.41
C THR A 32 -1.52 12.65 -5.36
N LEU A 33 -2.61 12.37 -4.65
CA LEU A 33 -2.65 11.29 -3.65
C LEU A 33 -2.40 9.91 -4.31
N GLN A 34 -2.91 9.67 -5.50
CA GLN A 34 -2.64 8.44 -6.25
C GLN A 34 -1.16 8.30 -6.62
N GLU A 35 -0.54 9.38 -7.10
CA GLU A 35 0.89 9.42 -7.41
C GLU A 35 1.76 9.19 -6.16
N ASP A 36 1.41 9.81 -5.05
CA ASP A 36 2.11 9.64 -3.77
C ASP A 36 1.99 8.19 -3.26
N ILE A 37 0.80 7.59 -3.34
CA ILE A 37 0.59 6.19 -2.96
C ILE A 37 1.39 5.25 -3.86
N ALA A 38 1.42 5.49 -5.17
CA ALA A 38 2.20 4.67 -6.10
C ALA A 38 3.70 4.76 -5.78
N SER A 39 4.20 5.98 -5.57
CA SER A 39 5.60 6.23 -5.19
C SER A 39 5.95 5.56 -3.85
N PHE A 40 5.07 5.66 -2.85
CA PHE A 40 5.24 4.99 -1.57
C PHE A 40 5.32 3.47 -1.70
N ARG A 41 4.46 2.88 -2.56
CA ARG A 41 4.48 1.43 -2.79
C ARG A 41 5.79 0.98 -3.44
N ASP A 42 6.35 1.74 -4.37
CA ASP A 42 7.60 1.37 -5.01
C ASP A 42 8.82 1.55 -4.09
N GLU A 43 8.81 2.60 -3.26
CA GLU A 43 9.96 2.94 -2.40
C GLU A 43 9.96 2.19 -1.06
N GLN A 44 8.78 2.02 -0.44
CA GLN A 44 8.65 1.51 0.93
C GLN A 44 7.94 0.16 1.03
N PHE A 45 7.36 -0.35 -0.06
CA PHE A 45 6.66 -1.64 -0.07
C PHE A 45 7.29 -2.64 -1.07
N PRO A 46 7.45 -3.93 -0.70
CA PRO A 46 7.32 -4.46 0.65
C PRO A 46 8.42 -3.90 1.57
N PRO A 47 8.13 -3.68 2.87
CA PRO A 47 9.12 -3.32 3.86
C PRO A 47 10.31 -4.28 3.82
N ASP A 48 11.52 -3.81 4.19
CA ASP A 48 12.75 -4.62 4.14
C ASP A 48 12.62 -5.98 4.86
N ILE A 49 11.90 -5.99 6.00
CA ILE A 49 11.61 -7.22 6.76
C ILE A 49 10.80 -8.25 5.96
N LEU A 50 10.02 -7.83 4.96
CA LEU A 50 9.20 -8.67 4.11
C LEU A 50 9.81 -8.88 2.71
N ARG A 51 10.92 -8.20 2.37
CA ARG A 51 11.62 -8.43 1.09
C ARG A 51 12.08 -9.88 0.97
N GLN A 52 12.43 -10.52 2.09
CA GLN A 52 12.81 -11.94 2.13
C GLN A 52 11.66 -12.87 1.71
N ILE A 53 10.41 -12.46 1.94
CA ILE A 53 9.21 -13.24 1.58
C ILE A 53 8.89 -13.12 0.09
N ARG A 54 9.29 -12.00 -0.55
CA ARG A 54 9.06 -11.77 -2.00
C ARG A 54 9.72 -12.84 -2.88
N ASP A 55 10.94 -13.23 -2.51
CA ASP A 55 11.73 -14.22 -3.25
C ASP A 55 11.62 -15.63 -2.65
N MET A 56 10.83 -15.79 -1.57
CA MET A 56 10.50 -17.12 -1.11
C MET A 56 9.63 -17.79 -2.19
N PRO A 57 9.96 -19.02 -2.60
CA PRO A 57 9.07 -19.78 -3.44
C PRO A 57 7.73 -19.84 -2.71
N ILE A 58 6.68 -19.34 -3.37
CA ILE A 58 5.33 -19.76 -3.04
C ILE A 58 5.40 -21.27 -3.20
N TYR A 59 5.38 -22.00 -2.08
CA TYR A 59 5.56 -23.44 -2.10
C TYR A 59 4.45 -24.05 -2.95
N GLU A 60 4.72 -24.27 -4.23
CA GLU A 60 4.05 -25.27 -5.06
C GLU A 60 4.62 -26.64 -4.65
N GLY A 61 4.60 -26.92 -3.34
CA GLY A 61 5.03 -28.19 -2.77
C GLY A 61 3.93 -29.23 -2.90
N ASN A 62 4.28 -30.48 -2.59
CA ASN A 62 3.31 -31.57 -2.47
C ASN A 62 2.12 -31.11 -1.60
N LEU A 63 0.89 -31.35 -2.07
CA LEU A 63 -0.34 -30.95 -1.39
C LEU A 63 -0.33 -31.29 0.11
N ALA A 64 0.26 -32.43 0.48
CA ALA A 64 0.39 -32.87 1.86
C ALA A 64 1.25 -31.91 2.72
N GLU A 65 2.33 -31.36 2.16
CA GLU A 65 3.22 -30.43 2.86
C GLU A 65 2.56 -29.06 3.03
N VAL A 66 1.83 -28.61 1.99
CA VAL A 66 1.06 -27.35 2.04
C VAL A 66 -0.05 -27.43 3.10
N GLN A 67 -0.78 -28.55 3.16
CA GLN A 67 -1.82 -28.78 4.17
C GLN A 67 -1.23 -28.84 5.58
N ALA A 68 -0.10 -29.52 5.77
CA ALA A 68 0.58 -29.59 7.07
C ALA A 68 1.07 -28.20 7.52
N TYR A 69 1.62 -27.40 6.60
CA TYR A 69 2.00 -26.02 6.87
C TYR A 69 0.76 -25.18 7.26
N GLN A 70 -0.32 -25.24 6.48
CA GLN A 70 -1.56 -24.52 6.79
C GLN A 70 -2.09 -24.87 8.20
N GLN A 71 -2.17 -26.16 8.55
CA GLN A 71 -2.64 -26.59 9.87
C GLN A 71 -1.76 -26.06 11.00
N ARG A 72 -0.43 -26.05 10.80
CA ARG A 72 0.52 -25.54 11.78
C ARG A 72 0.35 -24.04 12.04
N TRP A 73 0.08 -23.25 11.01
CA TRP A 73 -0.05 -21.79 11.12
C TRP A 73 -1.46 -21.34 11.52
N HIS A 74 -2.50 -22.13 11.24
CA HIS A 74 -3.89 -21.79 11.56
C HIS A 74 -4.08 -21.45 13.05
N ASN A 75 -3.52 -22.26 13.95
CA ASN A 75 -3.59 -22.04 15.40
C ASN A 75 -2.89 -20.75 15.89
N LEU A 76 -1.98 -20.19 15.08
CA LEU A 76 -1.26 -18.96 15.41
C LEU A 76 -1.96 -17.70 14.87
N LEU A 77 -2.83 -17.85 13.87
CA LEU A 77 -3.55 -16.75 13.22
C LEU A 77 -4.93 -16.49 13.84
N GLU A 78 -5.53 -17.46 14.53
CA GLU A 78 -6.83 -17.32 15.22
C GLU A 78 -6.72 -16.75 16.66
N ARG A 79 -5.55 -16.22 17.04
CA ARG A 79 -5.37 -15.49 18.31
C ARG A 79 -5.56 -13.99 18.14
#